data_AF-K0TAZ0-F1
#
_entry.id   AF-K0TAZ0-F1
#
_cell.length_a   1.000
_cell.length_b   1.000
_cell.length_c   1.000
_cell.angle_alpha   90.00
_cell.angle_beta   90.00
_cell.angle_gamma   90.00
#
_symmetry.space_group_name_H-M   'P 1'
#
loop_
_entity.id
_entity.type
_entity.pdbx_description
1 polymer ?
#
loop_
_entity_poly.entity_id
_entity_poly.type
_entity_poly.pdbx_seq_one_letter_code
_entity_poly.pdbx_strand_id
1 'polypeptide(L)'
;MKGFLTSVSFVVLVSVCEAFAAVSSPVSLSSDPPTWDALAKTVDDEVGDSGIDRKPLVTLFRDTNGWCPFCERVWVLLRAKGIPYDEQLVSLQNKPDWYKALV
;
A
#
# COMPACT_ATOMS: atom_id res chain seq x y z
N MET A 1 -7.52 4.72 49.14
CA MET A 1 -6.83 4.95 47.84
C MET A 1 -7.13 3.78 46.90
N LYS A 2 -8.31 3.74 46.26
CA LYS A 2 -8.68 2.68 45.28
C LYS A 2 -9.40 3.20 44.02
N GLY A 3 -9.61 4.52 43.91
CA GLY A 3 -10.41 5.14 42.83
C GLY A 3 -9.61 5.81 41.72
N PHE A 4 -8.27 5.81 41.76
CA PHE A 4 -7.45 6.52 40.77
C PHE A 4 -7.09 5.66 39.55
N LEU A 5 -7.05 4.33 39.70
CA LEU A 5 -6.56 3.43 38.65
C LEU A 5 -7.61 3.10 37.58
N THR A 6 -8.91 3.18 37.90
CA THR A 6 -10.00 2.87 36.95
C THR A 6 -10.29 4.01 35.96
N SER A 7 -9.96 5.26 36.32
CA SER A 7 -10.19 6.42 35.44
C SER A 7 -9.16 6.49 34.30
N VAL A 8 -7.89 6.20 34.60
CA VAL A 8 -6.79 6.27 33.61
C VAL A 8 -6.95 5.21 32.51
N SER A 9 -7.42 4.00 32.87
CA SER A 9 -7.64 2.93 31.88
C SER A 9 -8.80 3.22 30.93
N PHE A 10 -9.80 3.99 31.35
CA PHE A 10 -10.95 4.35 30.52
C PHE A 10 -10.59 5.47 29.54
N VAL A 11 -9.82 6.47 29.98
CA VAL A 11 -9.36 7.58 29.14
C VAL A 11 -8.42 7.09 28.03
N VAL A 12 -7.50 6.18 28.35
CA VAL A 12 -6.58 5.59 27.35
C VAL A 12 -7.34 4.76 26.31
N LEU A 13 -8.36 4.00 26.73
CA LEU A 13 -9.16 3.19 25.79
C LEU A 13 -9.96 4.06 24.82
N VAL A 14 -10.52 5.17 25.29
CA VAL A 14 -11.28 6.12 24.44
C VAL A 14 -10.34 6.87 23.48
N SER A 15 -9.16 7.28 23.95
CA SER A 15 -8.16 7.95 23.11
C SER A 15 -7.64 7.10 21.96
N VAL A 16 -7.50 5.79 22.16
CA VAL A 16 -7.08 4.86 21.09
C VAL A 16 -8.20 4.64 20.05
N CYS A 17 -9.48 4.72 20.45
CA CYS A 17 -10.61 4.56 19.55
C CYS A 17 -10.75 5.71 18.54
N GLU A 18 -10.46 6.96 18.94
CA GLU A 18 -10.58 8.12 18.03
C GLU A 18 -9.47 8.16 16.97
N ALA A 19 -8.28 7.61 17.25
CA ALA A 19 -7.15 7.63 16.33
C ALA A 19 -7.35 6.73 15.09
N PHE A 20 -8.17 5.68 15.18
CA PHE A 20 -8.40 4.75 14.06
C PHE A 20 -9.42 5.23 13.03
N ALA A 21 -10.26 6.23 13.37
CA ALA A 21 -11.34 6.67 12.49
C ALA A 21 -10.89 7.61 11.36
N ALA A 22 -9.67 8.16 11.43
CA ALA A 22 -9.28 9.30 10.59
C ALA A 22 -8.68 8.96 9.21
N VAL A 23 -8.56 7.69 8.82
CA VAL A 23 -7.99 7.31 7.50
C VAL A 23 -8.95 6.44 6.69
N SER A 24 -10.07 7.02 6.28
CA SER A 24 -10.91 6.43 5.23
C SER A 24 -11.30 7.49 4.20
N SER A 25 -10.30 7.97 3.44
CA SER A 25 -10.60 8.65 2.19
C SER A 25 -11.24 7.62 1.26
N PRO A 26 -12.50 7.82 0.80
CA PRO A 26 -13.09 6.94 -0.20
C PRO A 26 -12.29 7.10 -1.49
N VAL A 27 -11.60 6.03 -1.90
CA VAL A 27 -10.98 5.95 -3.22
C VAL A 27 -12.13 5.92 -4.23
N SER A 28 -12.43 7.07 -4.82
CA SER A 28 -13.39 7.18 -5.92
C SER A 28 -12.78 6.52 -7.15
N LEU A 29 -13.12 5.25 -7.36
CA LEU A 29 -12.70 4.50 -8.53
C LEU A 29 -13.44 5.06 -9.76
N SER A 30 -12.81 5.95 -10.52
CA SER A 30 -13.34 6.39 -11.81
C SER A 30 -13.37 5.20 -12.77
N SER A 31 -14.46 5.05 -13.54
CA SER A 31 -14.66 3.94 -14.47
C SER A 31 -13.66 3.89 -15.62
N ASP A 32 -13.03 5.04 -15.93
CA ASP A 32 -12.03 5.13 -16.98
C ASP A 32 -10.62 5.13 -16.36
N PRO A 33 -9.71 4.27 -16.86
CA PRO A 33 -8.32 4.29 -16.42
C PRO A 33 -7.67 5.62 -16.85
N PRO A 34 -6.80 6.22 -16.01
CA PRO A 34 -6.08 7.43 -16.37
C PRO A 34 -5.18 7.19 -17.59
N THR A 35 -5.01 8.23 -18.41
CA THR A 35 -4.08 8.21 -19.56
C THR A 35 -2.64 8.04 -19.08
N TRP A 36 -1.80 7.39 -19.89
CA TRP A 36 -0.37 7.21 -19.60
C TRP A 36 0.36 8.53 -19.29
N ASP A 37 0.04 9.61 -20.00
CA ASP A 37 0.62 10.93 -19.76
C ASP A 37 0.23 11.51 -18.39
N ALA A 38 -1.02 11.28 -17.96
CA ALA A 38 -1.50 11.73 -16.66
C ALA A 38 -0.80 10.97 -15.53
N LEU A 39 -0.63 9.65 -15.69
CA LEU A 39 0.09 8.80 -14.73
C LEU A 39 1.56 9.18 -14.62
N ALA A 40 2.24 9.35 -15.76
CA ALA A 40 3.64 9.76 -15.80
C ALA A 40 3.84 11.09 -15.06
N LYS A 41 2.94 12.05 -15.29
CA LYS A 41 2.98 13.33 -14.60
C LYS A 41 2.80 13.17 -13.08
N THR A 42 1.83 12.39 -12.61
CA THR A 42 1.70 12.12 -11.16
C THR A 42 2.94 11.45 -10.57
N VAL A 43 3.59 10.54 -11.31
CA VAL A 43 4.83 9.92 -10.85
C VAL A 43 5.92 10.99 -10.75
N ASP A 44 6.10 11.84 -11.75
CA ASP A 44 7.12 12.90 -11.72
C ASP A 44 6.85 13.96 -10.62
N ASP A 45 5.58 14.35 -10.44
CA ASP A 45 5.15 15.31 -9.41
C ASP A 45 5.38 14.77 -7.98
N GLU A 46 5.14 13.47 -7.75
CA GLU A 46 5.32 12.80 -6.45
C GLU A 46 6.77 12.35 -6.18
N VAL A 47 7.54 12.05 -7.24
CA VAL A 47 8.95 11.67 -7.16
C VAL A 47 9.86 12.91 -7.04
N GLY A 48 9.32 14.12 -7.25
CA GLY A 48 9.98 15.39 -6.99
C GLY A 48 10.43 15.54 -5.51
N ASP A 49 11.73 15.32 -5.28
CA ASP A 49 12.57 15.77 -4.16
C ASP A 49 11.89 16.10 -2.82
N SER A 50 11.25 15.12 -2.17
CA SER A 50 10.91 15.27 -0.75
C SER A 50 11.34 14.04 0.00
N GLY A 51 12.51 14.14 0.59
CA GLY A 51 13.03 13.15 1.52
C GLY A 51 12.03 12.88 2.64
N ILE A 52 12.00 11.59 3.02
CA ILE A 52 11.43 11.05 4.25
C ILE A 52 9.88 11.02 4.23
N ASP A 53 9.33 9.80 4.06
CA ASP A 53 7.95 9.40 4.41
C ASP A 53 6.83 9.53 3.35
N ARG A 54 7.10 9.17 2.08
CA ARG A 54 6.03 8.90 1.09
C ARG A 54 5.71 7.42 1.00
N LYS A 55 4.41 7.09 1.17
CA LYS A 55 3.83 5.78 0.87
C LYS A 55 4.10 5.44 -0.61
N PRO A 56 4.59 4.22 -0.93
CA PRO A 56 4.89 3.86 -2.32
C PRO A 56 3.64 3.95 -3.20
N LEU A 57 3.81 4.53 -4.40
CA LEU A 57 2.72 4.74 -5.37
C LEU A 57 2.23 3.44 -6.01
N VAL A 58 3.13 2.45 -6.08
CA VAL A 58 2.89 1.20 -6.79
C VAL A 58 3.11 0.03 -5.84
N THR A 59 2.24 -0.97 -5.94
CA THR A 59 2.44 -2.27 -5.29
C THR A 59 2.78 -3.31 -6.35
N LEU A 60 3.95 -3.93 -6.24
CA LEU A 60 4.38 -5.05 -7.06
C LEU A 60 3.96 -6.37 -6.40
N PHE A 61 3.00 -7.05 -7.02
CA PHE A 61 2.66 -8.44 -6.67
C PHE A 61 3.56 -9.40 -7.45
N ARG A 62 4.20 -10.34 -6.75
CA ARG A 62 5.04 -11.38 -7.37
C ARG A 62 4.89 -12.72 -6.67
N ASP A 63 5.33 -13.80 -7.31
CA ASP A 63 5.25 -15.14 -6.76
C ASP A 63 6.22 -15.36 -5.59
N THR A 64 5.85 -16.24 -4.66
CA THR A 64 6.72 -16.64 -3.54
C THR A 64 7.93 -17.49 -3.93
N ASN A 65 7.89 -18.16 -5.09
CA ASN A 65 8.99 -19.02 -5.52
C ASN A 65 10.18 -18.20 -6.07
N GLY A 66 9.92 -16.95 -6.47
CA GLY A 66 10.92 -15.96 -6.83
C GLY A 66 11.60 -16.19 -8.18
N TRP A 67 11.16 -17.17 -8.97
CA TRP A 67 11.81 -17.59 -10.21
C TRP A 67 10.94 -17.31 -11.45
N CYS A 68 9.88 -16.51 -11.31
CA CYS A 68 9.04 -16.10 -12.43
C CYS A 68 9.77 -15.08 -13.31
N PRO A 69 10.09 -15.39 -14.59
CA PRO A 69 10.80 -14.48 -15.47
C PRO A 69 9.99 -13.20 -15.79
N PHE A 70 8.67 -13.26 -15.66
CA PHE A 70 7.80 -12.10 -15.89
C PHE A 70 7.83 -11.12 -14.71
N CYS A 71 7.76 -11.63 -13.48
CA CYS A 71 7.87 -10.81 -12.27
C CYS A 71 9.26 -10.17 -12.19
N GLU A 72 10.31 -10.93 -12.49
CA GLU A 72 11.70 -10.45 -12.48
C GLU A 72 11.91 -9.26 -13.44
N ARG A 73 11.35 -9.34 -14.66
CA ARG A 73 11.45 -8.25 -15.64
C ARG A 73 10.92 -6.93 -15.09
N VAL A 74 9.74 -6.95 -14.47
CA VAL A 74 9.11 -5.74 -13.92
C VAL A 74 9.90 -5.23 -12.70
N TRP A 75 10.34 -6.13 -11.83
CA TRP A 75 11.13 -5.79 -10.64
C TRP A 75 12.44 -5.09 -11.00
N VAL A 76 13.19 -5.62 -11.97
CA VAL A 76 14.43 -5.01 -12.46
C VAL A 76 14.17 -3.62 -13.04
N LEU A 77 13.08 -3.44 -13.80
CA LEU A 77 12.72 -2.14 -14.38
C LEU A 77 12.37 -1.11 -13.31
N LEU A 78 11.56 -1.47 -12.32
CA LEU A 78 11.19 -0.58 -11.22
C LEU A 78 12.43 -0.09 -10.46
N ARG A 79 13.37 -0.99 -10.18
CA ARG A 79 14.65 -0.64 -9.55
C ARG A 79 15.54 0.22 -10.44
N ALA A 80 15.68 -0.14 -11.71
CA ALA A 80 16.51 0.62 -12.65
C ALA A 80 15.99 2.05 -12.86
N LYS A 81 14.68 2.26 -12.71
CA LYS A 81 14.05 3.59 -12.77
C LYS A 81 13.99 4.30 -11.43
N GLY A 82 14.36 3.65 -10.32
CA GLY A 82 14.27 4.24 -8.98
C GLY A 82 12.84 4.55 -8.53
N ILE A 83 11.84 3.85 -9.08
CA ILE A 83 10.43 4.05 -8.71
C ILE A 83 10.19 3.40 -7.35
N PRO A 84 9.64 4.09 -6.35
CA PRO A 84 9.32 3.50 -5.05
C PRO A 84 8.12 2.54 -5.18
N TYR A 85 8.28 1.30 -4.71
CA TYR A 85 7.23 0.28 -4.73
C TYR A 85 7.16 -0.53 -3.43
N ASP A 86 5.95 -0.97 -3.09
CA ASP A 86 5.71 -2.01 -2.07
C ASP A 86 5.73 -3.39 -2.73
N GLU A 87 6.42 -4.37 -2.16
CA GLU A 87 6.55 -5.72 -2.72
C GLU A 87 5.68 -6.70 -1.93
N GLN A 88 4.70 -7.32 -2.59
CA GLN A 88 3.82 -8.31 -1.97
C GLN A 88 3.98 -9.68 -2.63
N LEU A 89 4.39 -10.66 -1.82
CA LEU A 89 4.55 -12.04 -2.28
C LEU A 89 3.20 -12.77 -2.23
N VAL A 90 2.82 -13.36 -3.35
CA VAL A 90 1.58 -14.13 -3.52
C VAL A 90 1.93 -15.61 -3.65
N SER A 91 1.39 -16.43 -2.76
CA SER A 91 1.54 -17.88 -2.85
C SER A 91 0.72 -18.43 -4.01
N LEU A 92 1.38 -19.18 -4.90
CA LEU A 92 0.70 -19.87 -6.00
C LEU A 92 0.06 -21.19 -5.57
N GLN A 93 0.47 -21.75 -4.42
CA GLN A 93 -0.12 -22.96 -3.84
C GLN A 93 -1.36 -22.60 -3.02
N ASN A 94 -1.25 -21.59 -2.15
CA ASN A 94 -2.33 -21.10 -1.31
C ASN A 94 -2.80 -19.74 -1.81
N LYS A 95 -3.45 -19.74 -2.98
CA LYS A 95 -3.91 -18.51 -3.63
C LYS A 95 -4.99 -17.82 -2.78
N PRO A 96 -4.88 -16.50 -2.55
CA PRO A 96 -5.92 -15.76 -1.83
C PRO A 96 -7.19 -15.65 -2.68
N ASP A 97 -8.35 -15.45 -2.03
CA ASP A 97 -9.64 -15.52 -2.72
C ASP A 97 -9.84 -14.39 -3.72
N TRP A 98 -9.29 -13.20 -3.45
CA TRP A 98 -9.30 -12.10 -4.41
C TRP A 98 -8.60 -12.50 -5.73
N TYR A 99 -7.48 -13.25 -5.67
CA TYR A 99 -6.73 -13.69 -6.84
C TYR A 99 -7.53 -14.69 -7.67
N LYS A 100 -8.31 -15.55 -7.01
CA LYS A 100 -9.20 -16.51 -7.68
C LYS A 100 -10.42 -15.85 -8.31
N ALA A 101 -10.84 -14.67 -7.85
CA ALA A 101 -11.97 -13.95 -8.42
C ALA A 101 -11.62 -13.20 -9.71
N LEU A 102 -10.33 -12.98 -9.99
CA LEU A 102 -9.82 -12.32 -11.20
C LEU A 102 -9.71 -13.24 -12.42
N VAL A 103 -9.74 -14.57 -12.21
CA VAL A 103 -9.55 -15.60 -13.25
C VAL A 103 -10.75 -16.53 -13.25
#